data_AF-A0A7J2V199-F1
#
_entry.id   AF-A0A7J2V199-F1
#
_cell.length_a   1.000
_cell.length_b   1.000
_cell.length_c   1.000
_cell.angle_alpha   90.00
_cell.angle_beta   90.00
_cell.angle_gamma   90.00
#
_symmetry.space_group_name_H-M   'P 1'
#
loop_
_entity.id
_entity.type
_entity.pdbx_description
1 polymer ?
#
loop_
_entity_poly.entity_id
_entity_poly.type
_entity_poly.pdbx_seq_one_letter_code
_entity_poly.pdbx_strand_id
1 'polypeptide(L)'
;MYDLAVDDTDNELYNGSLHGVVVSNGTYIPVYTTIKRCLDCGYQFTSDTIEGSLKCPICGSQNIKDSRNIVRALRKIALEVDEIYIATDPDTEGEKIAFDLYVALSPYNNKIKRIEFHEVTRRAFMSAIDNPRDIDINRVKAQFVRRIEDRWIGFTLSQKVTDYICSEDKELCPKYRLSAGRVQTPVLGWIVRSARENKKKKFLVIRLGDGGEASYYLEIPVSKLSRVPSIGEKITINIKLEKTWEESLNPLPPYTTDSLLVDASQYLKIDAPKVMAIAQDLFEAGLITYHRTDSTRVSDVGIEVAKNYLSEIGKQNFIHVRKWGEGGAHEAIRPTRPLDRGMLEKMIAEGMIDIRLSRDHLRVYDLIFRRFIASQSIPAKVEMCMVRFEIVGKDGLIGDHVSEELCSYIEPGFIEFYSHPYRVFPRNMIGRSWDIVVQNELFRGDRLYTPGDIVRLMKQEGIGRPSTYAKIVDVILRRYIVRSVLRKMGYLVPNKYGRRVYEYLSKEYTGLVSAERTR
;
A
#
# COMPACT_ATOMS: atom_id res chain seq x y z
N MET A 1 -1.97 18.30 -14.61
CA MET A 1 -2.19 18.87 -15.96
C MET A 1 -0.90 19.03 -16.74
N TYR A 2 0.19 19.39 -16.06
CA TYR A 2 1.52 19.47 -16.65
C TYR A 2 2.44 18.39 -16.08
N ASP A 3 3.39 17.95 -16.90
CA ASP A 3 4.49 17.05 -16.50
C ASP A 3 5.78 17.46 -17.23
N LEU A 4 6.93 16.98 -16.74
CA LEU A 4 8.24 17.29 -17.32
C LEU A 4 8.28 16.85 -18.79
N ALA A 5 8.66 17.77 -19.68
CA ALA A 5 8.79 17.54 -21.12
C ALA A 5 9.98 16.63 -21.40
N VAL A 6 9.73 15.35 -21.69
CA VAL A 6 10.81 14.34 -21.82
C VAL A 6 10.80 13.49 -23.07
N ASP A 7 9.69 13.52 -23.80
CA ASP A 7 9.49 12.64 -24.96
C ASP A 7 9.83 13.34 -26.29
N ASP A 8 10.41 14.54 -26.23
CA ASP A 8 10.64 15.40 -27.40
C ASP A 8 12.07 15.27 -27.93
N THR A 9 12.44 14.06 -28.36
CA THR A 9 13.74 13.81 -29.00
C THR A 9 13.81 14.32 -30.43
N ASP A 10 12.66 14.56 -31.07
CA ASP A 10 12.58 14.75 -32.52
C ASP A 10 12.27 16.21 -32.94
N ASN A 11 11.80 17.08 -32.03
CA ASN A 11 11.30 18.42 -32.39
C ASN A 11 12.21 19.59 -32.02
N GLU A 12 13.43 19.38 -31.53
CA GLU A 12 14.40 20.41 -31.10
C GLU A 12 13.92 21.44 -30.05
N LEU A 13 12.63 21.44 -29.68
CA LEU A 13 11.93 22.38 -28.80
C LEU A 13 12.56 22.53 -27.42
N TYR A 14 13.25 21.48 -26.96
CA TYR A 14 13.89 21.41 -25.64
C TYR A 14 15.34 20.90 -25.71
N ASN A 15 16.03 21.18 -26.83
CA ASN A 15 17.43 20.82 -27.04
C ASN A 15 18.31 21.28 -25.87
N GLY A 16 19.15 20.37 -25.35
CA GLY A 16 20.06 20.62 -24.23
C GLY A 16 19.48 20.36 -22.83
N SER A 17 18.21 19.93 -22.71
CA SER A 17 17.65 19.53 -21.41
C SER A 17 18.00 18.06 -21.05
N LEU A 18 18.42 17.82 -19.80
CA LEU A 18 18.60 16.47 -19.27
C LEU A 18 17.25 15.96 -18.77
N HIS A 19 16.55 15.18 -19.60
CA HIS A 19 15.22 14.64 -19.30
C HIS A 19 14.24 15.71 -18.78
N GLY A 20 14.13 16.82 -19.51
CA GLY A 20 13.18 17.90 -19.22
C GLY A 20 13.68 18.89 -18.17
N VAL A 21 14.96 18.90 -17.84
CA VAL A 21 15.58 19.89 -16.95
C VAL A 21 16.76 20.55 -17.66
N VAL A 22 16.67 21.87 -17.85
CA VAL A 22 17.78 22.67 -18.39
C VAL A 22 18.73 23.03 -17.24
N VAL A 23 20.01 22.78 -17.43
CA VAL A 23 21.06 23.12 -16.47
C VAL A 23 21.83 24.32 -17.01
N SER A 24 21.77 25.45 -16.31
CA SER A 24 22.43 26.69 -16.73
C SER A 24 23.04 27.39 -15.51
N ASN A 25 24.35 27.61 -15.52
CA ASN A 25 25.09 28.34 -14.47
C ASN A 25 24.75 27.90 -13.03
N GLY A 26 24.69 26.59 -12.77
CA GLY A 26 24.33 26.04 -11.45
C GLY A 26 22.84 26.10 -11.08
N THR A 27 22.00 26.60 -11.98
CA THR A 27 20.55 26.64 -11.85
C THR A 27 19.90 25.48 -12.61
N TYR A 28 18.90 24.86 -11.99
CA TYR A 28 18.12 23.76 -12.57
C TYR A 28 16.72 24.26 -12.91
N ILE A 29 16.40 24.30 -14.21
CA ILE A 29 15.15 24.84 -14.73
C ILE A 29 14.32 23.69 -15.28
N PRO A 30 13.33 23.17 -14.53
CA PRO A 30 12.46 22.12 -15.01
C PRO A 30 11.48 22.67 -16.06
N VAL A 31 11.38 21.99 -17.19
CA VAL A 31 10.54 22.35 -18.31
C VAL A 31 9.31 21.45 -18.33
N TYR A 32 8.13 22.05 -18.30
CA TYR A 32 6.85 21.36 -18.21
C TYR A 32 6.01 21.58 -19.46
N THR A 33 5.31 20.55 -19.92
CA THR A 33 4.29 20.64 -20.98
C THR A 33 3.01 19.92 -20.55
N THR A 34 1.93 20.08 -21.32
CA THR A 34 0.64 19.47 -21.03
C THR A 34 0.70 17.95 -21.18
N ILE A 35 0.03 17.24 -20.28
CA ILE A 35 -0.08 15.78 -20.32
C ILE A 35 -1.09 15.38 -21.39
N LYS A 36 -0.71 14.42 -22.23
CA LYS A 36 -1.57 13.77 -23.21
C LYS A 36 -1.82 12.32 -22.79
N ARG A 37 -3.06 11.83 -22.96
CA ARG A 37 -3.44 10.45 -22.70
C ARG A 37 -4.13 9.85 -23.92
N CYS A 38 -3.60 8.74 -24.41
CA CYS A 38 -4.29 7.94 -25.43
C CYS A 38 -5.51 7.27 -24.80
N LEU A 39 -6.69 7.44 -25.39
CA LEU A 39 -7.93 6.85 -24.90
C LEU A 39 -8.08 5.38 -25.30
N ASP A 40 -7.36 4.93 -26.34
CA ASP A 40 -7.42 3.55 -26.80
C ASP A 40 -6.50 2.62 -25.98
N CYS A 41 -5.24 3.00 -25.77
CA CYS A 41 -4.28 2.17 -25.02
C CYS A 41 -3.97 2.67 -23.60
N GLY A 42 -4.48 3.84 -23.22
CA GLY A 42 -4.27 4.42 -21.89
C GLY A 42 -2.90 5.06 -21.66
N TYR A 43 -1.97 4.98 -22.60
CA TYR A 43 -0.61 5.52 -22.45
C TYR A 43 -0.61 7.04 -22.26
N GLN A 44 0.19 7.51 -21.30
CA GLN A 44 0.40 8.93 -21.02
C GLN A 44 1.77 9.37 -21.53
N PHE A 45 1.82 10.53 -22.17
CA PHE A 45 3.04 11.09 -22.76
C PHE A 45 3.03 12.62 -22.75
N THR A 46 4.18 13.21 -23.00
CA THR A 46 4.42 14.65 -22.97
C THR A 46 4.82 15.24 -24.32
N SER A 47 5.27 14.43 -25.28
CA SER A 47 5.67 14.92 -26.60
C SER A 47 4.56 15.75 -27.24
N ASP A 48 4.97 16.85 -27.85
CA ASP A 48 4.15 17.66 -28.73
C ASP A 48 4.50 17.28 -30.19
N THR A 49 3.67 17.66 -31.14
CA THR A 49 3.99 17.60 -32.57
C THR A 49 3.86 19.01 -33.13
N ILE A 50 4.92 19.54 -33.73
CA ILE A 50 4.90 20.86 -34.36
C ILE A 50 4.10 20.79 -35.67
N GLU A 51 4.20 19.68 -36.40
CA GLU A 51 3.49 19.43 -37.66
C GLU A 51 2.76 18.08 -37.63
N GLY A 52 1.55 18.04 -38.20
CA GLY A 52 0.72 16.83 -38.30
C GLY A 52 -0.25 16.59 -37.13
N SER A 53 -1.00 15.48 -37.21
CA SER A 53 -1.91 15.06 -36.15
C SER A 53 -1.16 14.36 -35.02
N LEU A 54 -1.47 14.73 -33.78
CA LEU A 54 -0.91 14.10 -32.60
C LEU A 54 -1.23 12.60 -32.63
N LYS A 55 -0.22 11.75 -32.43
CA LYS A 55 -0.36 10.29 -32.42
C LYS A 55 0.23 9.72 -31.14
N CYS A 56 -0.40 8.66 -30.64
CA CYS A 56 0.12 7.93 -29.50
C CYS A 56 1.44 7.25 -29.89
N PRO A 57 2.54 7.45 -29.14
CA PRO A 57 3.84 6.87 -29.47
C PRO A 57 3.89 5.35 -29.30
N ILE A 58 2.87 4.75 -28.66
CA ILE A 58 2.81 3.30 -28.42
C ILE A 58 1.94 2.58 -29.45
N CYS A 59 0.77 3.13 -29.80
CA CYS A 59 -0.21 2.43 -30.65
C CYS A 59 -0.55 3.19 -31.94
N GLY A 60 0.01 4.39 -32.16
CA GLY A 60 -0.28 5.21 -33.34
C GLY A 60 -1.66 5.87 -33.38
N SER A 61 -2.53 5.58 -32.40
CA SER A 61 -3.88 6.17 -32.32
C SER A 61 -3.86 7.69 -32.23
N GLN A 62 -4.82 8.33 -32.88
CA GLN A 62 -5.09 9.78 -32.80
C GLN A 62 -6.13 10.13 -31.72
N ASN A 63 -6.74 9.13 -31.08
CA ASN A 63 -7.75 9.32 -30.05
C ASN A 63 -7.10 9.76 -28.73
N ILE A 64 -6.73 11.04 -28.65
CA ILE A 64 -5.87 11.57 -27.58
C ILE A 64 -6.58 12.70 -26.84
N LYS A 65 -6.59 12.58 -25.51
CA LYS A 65 -7.00 13.63 -24.60
C LYS A 65 -5.79 14.46 -24.19
N ASP A 66 -5.72 15.70 -24.65
CA ASP A 66 -4.71 16.69 -24.23
C ASP A 66 -5.24 17.59 -23.12
N SER A 67 -4.50 17.68 -22.01
CA SER A 67 -4.80 18.57 -20.89
C SER A 67 -4.79 20.06 -21.28
N ARG A 68 -4.17 20.42 -22.41
CA ARG A 68 -4.19 21.79 -22.96
C ARG A 68 -5.61 22.33 -23.15
N ASN A 69 -6.54 21.47 -23.58
CA ASN A 69 -7.94 21.87 -23.77
C ASN A 69 -8.61 22.22 -22.44
N ILE A 70 -8.30 21.47 -21.38
CA ILE A 70 -8.79 21.75 -20.02
C ILE A 70 -8.24 23.10 -19.53
N VAL A 71 -6.92 23.32 -19.68
CA VAL A 71 -6.28 24.59 -19.27
C VAL A 71 -6.90 25.78 -20.01
N ARG A 72 -7.14 25.66 -21.33
CA ARG A 72 -7.79 26.72 -22.11
C ARG A 72 -9.21 27.01 -21.62
N ALA A 73 -9.99 25.99 -21.27
CA ALA A 73 -11.32 26.16 -20.72
C ALA A 73 -11.27 26.87 -19.36
N LEU A 74 -10.38 26.44 -18.46
CA LEU A 74 -10.20 27.06 -17.14
C LEU A 74 -9.78 28.52 -17.24
N ARG A 75 -8.92 28.89 -18.20
CA ARG A 75 -8.53 30.28 -18.44
C ARG A 75 -9.69 31.17 -18.88
N LYS A 76 -10.63 30.63 -19.66
CA LYS A 76 -11.84 31.37 -20.06
C LYS A 76 -12.74 31.59 -18.85
N ILE A 77 -13.00 30.54 -18.08
CA ILE A 77 -13.84 30.61 -16.87
C ILE A 77 -13.22 31.56 -15.83
N ALA A 78 -11.89 31.60 -15.71
CA ALA A 78 -11.20 32.49 -14.79
C ALA A 78 -11.52 33.99 -15.03
N LEU A 79 -11.83 34.38 -16.27
CA LEU A 79 -12.23 35.76 -16.62
C LEU A 79 -13.66 36.09 -16.18
N GLU A 80 -14.49 35.08 -15.92
CA GLU A 80 -15.92 35.23 -15.64
C GLU A 80 -16.25 35.21 -14.14
N VAL A 81 -15.27 34.91 -13.28
CA VAL A 81 -15.47 34.76 -11.83
C VAL A 81 -14.71 35.83 -11.04
N ASP A 82 -15.24 36.20 -9.88
CA ASP A 82 -14.59 37.17 -8.99
C ASP A 82 -13.35 36.59 -8.29
N GLU A 83 -13.44 35.34 -7.83
CA GLU A 83 -12.40 34.67 -7.03
C GLU A 83 -12.33 33.18 -7.38
N ILE A 84 -11.13 32.61 -7.31
CA ILE A 84 -10.85 31.22 -7.65
C ILE A 84 -10.28 30.50 -6.42
N TYR A 85 -10.96 29.44 -5.98
CA TYR A 85 -10.45 28.52 -4.97
C TYR A 85 -9.92 27.23 -5.59
N ILE A 86 -8.66 26.92 -5.33
CA ILE A 86 -8.03 25.65 -5.73
C ILE A 86 -8.16 24.66 -4.57
N ALA A 87 -8.93 23.60 -4.80
CA ALA A 87 -9.28 22.58 -3.82
C ALA A 87 -8.68 21.20 -4.15
N THR A 88 -7.42 21.15 -4.56
CA THR A 88 -6.72 19.88 -4.84
C THR A 88 -6.42 19.10 -3.56
N ASP A 89 -6.08 17.81 -3.71
CA ASP A 89 -5.72 16.94 -2.58
C ASP A 89 -4.67 17.58 -1.65
N PRO A 90 -4.75 17.35 -0.33
CA PRO A 90 -3.89 18.00 0.65
C PRO A 90 -2.48 17.38 0.73
N ASP A 91 -1.89 16.88 -0.35
CA ASP A 91 -0.52 16.32 -0.39
C ASP A 91 0.44 17.16 -1.27
N THR A 92 1.70 16.77 -1.40
CA THR A 92 2.69 17.54 -2.20
C THR A 92 2.41 17.47 -3.70
N GLU A 93 1.72 16.44 -4.18
CA GLU A 93 1.31 16.31 -5.58
C GLU A 93 0.16 17.28 -5.88
N GLY A 94 -0.85 17.31 -5.00
CA GLY A 94 -1.94 18.29 -5.04
C GLY A 94 -1.42 19.72 -4.96
N GLU A 95 -0.44 20.01 -4.11
CA GLU A 95 0.15 21.34 -4.03
C GLU A 95 0.88 21.75 -5.31
N LYS A 96 1.57 20.81 -5.97
CA LYS A 96 2.16 21.08 -7.29
C LYS A 96 1.10 21.30 -8.36
N ILE A 97 -0.01 20.55 -8.35
CA ILE A 97 -1.13 20.78 -9.27
C ILE A 97 -1.77 22.15 -9.01
N ALA A 98 -1.89 22.55 -7.75
CA ALA A 98 -2.36 23.88 -7.38
C ALA A 98 -1.43 24.98 -7.89
N PHE A 99 -0.12 24.78 -7.79
CA PHE A 99 0.88 25.67 -8.36
C PHE A 99 0.78 25.77 -9.89
N ASP A 100 0.67 24.65 -10.60
CA ASP A 100 0.47 24.63 -12.05
C ASP A 100 -0.77 25.45 -12.45
N LEU A 101 -1.88 25.27 -11.72
CA LEU A 101 -3.13 25.99 -11.93
C LEU A 101 -2.97 27.49 -11.67
N TYR A 102 -2.36 27.85 -10.55
CA TYR A 102 -2.11 29.24 -10.18
C TYR A 102 -1.30 29.95 -11.26
N VAL A 103 -0.20 29.36 -11.72
CA VAL A 103 0.63 29.96 -12.79
C VAL A 103 -0.16 30.05 -14.10
N ALA A 104 -0.99 29.05 -14.42
CA ALA A 104 -1.76 29.04 -15.65
C ALA A 104 -2.93 30.04 -15.68
N LEU A 105 -3.46 30.41 -14.51
CA LEU A 105 -4.66 31.22 -14.34
C LEU A 105 -4.39 32.64 -13.83
N SER A 106 -3.28 32.89 -13.14
CA SER A 106 -2.96 34.20 -12.55
C SER A 106 -2.92 35.37 -13.55
N PRO A 107 -2.57 35.19 -14.84
CA PRO A 107 -2.69 36.28 -15.82
C PRO A 107 -4.13 36.66 -16.17
N TYR A 108 -5.10 35.80 -15.86
CA TYR A 108 -6.52 35.97 -16.18
C TYR A 108 -7.33 36.39 -14.96
N ASN A 109 -6.94 35.94 -13.76
CA ASN A 109 -7.51 36.37 -12.49
C ASN A 109 -6.46 36.28 -11.39
N ASN A 110 -6.21 37.38 -10.66
CA ASN A 110 -5.19 37.45 -9.62
C ASN A 110 -5.71 37.07 -8.21
N LYS A 111 -7.02 36.91 -8.02
CA LYS A 111 -7.64 36.47 -6.77
C LYS A 111 -7.76 34.95 -6.75
N ILE A 112 -6.63 34.29 -6.56
CA ILE A 112 -6.54 32.83 -6.48
C ILE A 112 -6.10 32.44 -5.08
N LYS A 113 -6.85 31.54 -4.45
CA LYS A 113 -6.57 31.00 -3.11
C LYS A 113 -6.57 29.48 -3.10
N ARG A 114 -5.85 28.91 -2.13
CA ARG A 114 -5.73 27.48 -1.90
C ARG A 114 -6.56 27.11 -0.68
N ILE A 115 -7.45 26.13 -0.81
CA ILE A 115 -8.26 25.60 0.30
C ILE A 115 -7.98 24.11 0.45
N GLU A 116 -7.89 23.62 1.68
CA GLU A 116 -7.61 22.20 1.97
C GLU A 116 -8.66 21.64 2.93
N PHE A 117 -9.15 20.45 2.63
CA PHE A 117 -9.98 19.67 3.53
C PHE A 117 -9.53 18.20 3.49
N HIS A 118 -9.71 17.52 4.63
CA HIS A 118 -9.29 16.13 4.82
C HIS A 118 -10.46 15.14 4.80
N GLU A 119 -11.67 15.63 4.57
CA GLU A 119 -12.90 14.87 4.36
C GLU A 119 -13.82 15.68 3.43
N VAL A 120 -14.54 15.00 2.52
CA VAL A 120 -15.48 15.66 1.61
C VAL A 120 -16.83 15.80 2.32
N THR A 121 -16.91 16.72 3.28
CA THR A 121 -18.14 17.01 4.03
C THR A 121 -18.46 18.50 3.96
N ARG A 122 -19.75 18.87 4.09
CA ARG A 122 -20.17 20.28 4.11
C ARG A 122 -19.40 21.09 5.16
N ARG A 123 -19.26 20.54 6.36
CA ARG A 123 -18.54 21.19 7.47
C ARG A 123 -17.07 21.45 7.11
N ALA A 124 -16.37 20.43 6.62
CA ALA A 124 -14.96 20.57 6.26
C ALA A 124 -14.76 21.54 5.09
N PHE A 125 -15.65 21.50 4.09
CA PHE A 125 -15.61 22.43 2.97
C PHE A 125 -15.84 23.88 3.38
N MET A 126 -16.85 24.16 4.21
CA MET A 126 -17.09 25.50 4.73
C MET A 126 -15.90 26.00 5.56
N SER A 127 -15.38 25.17 6.47
CA SER A 127 -14.18 25.51 7.25
C SER A 127 -12.96 25.82 6.38
N ALA A 128 -12.81 25.15 5.24
CA ALA A 128 -11.72 25.38 4.30
C ALA A 128 -11.88 26.69 3.52
N ILE A 129 -13.11 27.07 3.18
CA ILE A 129 -13.44 28.37 2.57
C ILE A 129 -13.18 29.52 3.56
N ASP A 130 -13.52 29.34 4.83
CA ASP A 130 -13.33 30.36 5.87
C ASP A 130 -11.85 30.60 6.21
N ASN A 131 -10.97 29.64 5.87
CA ASN A 131 -9.54 29.69 6.15
C ASN A 131 -8.69 29.43 4.89
N PRO A 132 -8.80 30.29 3.85
CA PRO A 132 -8.02 30.14 2.64
C PRO A 132 -6.56 30.49 2.91
N ARG A 133 -5.64 29.83 2.19
CA ARG A 133 -4.20 30.09 2.26
C ARG A 133 -3.61 30.36 0.89
N ASP A 134 -2.38 30.82 0.88
CA ASP A 134 -1.57 30.87 -0.34
C ASP A 134 -0.91 29.51 -0.60
N ILE A 135 -0.38 29.34 -1.81
CA ILE A 135 0.34 28.12 -2.20
C ILE A 135 1.66 28.00 -1.44
N ASP A 136 1.90 26.82 -0.89
CA ASP A 136 3.14 26.50 -0.19
C ASP A 136 4.24 26.14 -1.19
N ILE A 137 5.09 27.11 -1.48
CA ILE A 137 6.21 26.98 -2.41
C ILE A 137 7.22 25.92 -1.95
N ASN A 138 7.35 25.64 -0.64
CA ASN A 138 8.27 24.61 -0.16
C ASN A 138 7.76 23.20 -0.50
N ARG A 139 6.45 22.97 -0.38
CA ARG A 139 5.81 21.71 -0.82
C ARG A 139 5.93 21.52 -2.33
N VAL A 140 5.80 22.59 -3.11
CA VAL A 140 6.03 22.56 -4.58
C VAL A 140 7.48 22.20 -4.90
N LYS A 141 8.45 22.86 -4.26
CA LYS A 141 9.89 22.57 -4.44
C LYS A 141 10.22 21.13 -4.07
N ALA A 142 9.65 20.62 -2.97
CA ALA A 142 9.82 19.22 -2.57
C ALA A 142 9.29 18.25 -3.64
N GLN A 143 8.15 18.57 -4.27
CA GLN A 143 7.63 17.81 -5.39
C GLN A 143 8.56 17.86 -6.61
N PHE A 144 9.10 19.04 -6.95
CA PHE A 144 10.04 19.20 -8.07
C PHE A 144 11.30 18.38 -7.88
N VAL A 145 11.96 18.48 -6.73
CA VAL A 145 13.19 17.71 -6.43
C VAL A 145 12.91 16.21 -6.59
N ARG A 146 11.83 15.73 -5.97
CA ARG A 146 11.41 14.32 -6.09
C ARG A 146 11.15 13.93 -7.55
N ARG A 147 10.44 14.75 -8.32
CA ARG A 147 10.06 14.45 -9.70
C ARG A 147 11.29 14.41 -10.62
N ILE A 148 12.23 15.34 -10.44
CA ILE A 148 13.48 15.42 -11.19
C ILE A 148 14.38 14.23 -10.84
N GLU A 149 14.58 13.94 -9.56
CA GLU A 149 15.41 12.81 -9.12
C GLU A 149 14.86 11.47 -9.65
N ASP A 150 13.57 11.20 -9.44
CA ASP A 150 12.91 9.99 -9.94
C ASP A 150 13.03 9.86 -11.47
N ARG A 151 12.99 11.00 -12.18
CA ARG A 151 13.10 11.04 -13.64
C ARG A 151 14.53 10.76 -14.11
N TRP A 152 15.53 11.44 -13.56
CA TRP A 152 16.93 11.25 -13.93
C TRP A 152 17.42 9.84 -13.61
N ILE A 153 17.31 9.42 -12.35
CA ILE A 153 17.76 8.08 -11.94
C ILE A 153 16.94 7.02 -12.67
N GLY A 154 15.61 7.20 -12.73
CA GLY A 154 14.71 6.24 -13.35
C GLY A 154 15.03 6.01 -14.82
N PHE A 155 15.13 7.07 -15.63
CA PHE A 155 15.35 6.95 -17.07
C PHE A 155 16.74 6.42 -17.40
N THR A 156 17.78 6.94 -16.73
CA THR A 156 19.16 6.50 -16.96
C THR A 156 19.34 5.03 -16.59
N LEU A 157 18.89 4.61 -15.41
CA LEU A 157 19.00 3.20 -15.01
C LEU A 157 18.12 2.29 -15.88
N SER A 158 16.93 2.74 -16.28
CA SER A 158 16.05 1.99 -17.17
C SER A 158 16.71 1.71 -18.52
N GLN A 159 17.44 2.68 -19.09
CA GLN A 159 18.23 2.49 -20.30
C GLN A 159 19.37 1.50 -20.06
N LYS A 160 20.22 1.72 -19.06
CA LYS A 160 21.35 0.84 -18.74
C LYS A 160 20.94 -0.62 -18.52
N VAL A 161 19.85 -0.84 -17.80
CA VAL A 161 19.31 -2.18 -17.54
C VAL A 161 18.75 -2.81 -18.82
N THR A 162 18.08 -2.03 -19.67
CA THR A 162 17.55 -2.54 -20.94
C THR A 162 18.70 -2.95 -21.86
N ASP A 163 19.73 -2.09 -22.00
CA ASP A 163 20.91 -2.34 -22.81
C ASP A 163 21.65 -3.60 -22.31
N TYR A 164 21.85 -3.73 -21.00
CA TYR A 164 22.45 -4.91 -20.38
C TYR A 164 21.68 -6.19 -20.73
N ILE A 165 20.36 -6.22 -20.50
CA ILE A 165 19.55 -7.41 -20.76
C ILE A 165 19.57 -7.78 -22.26
N CYS A 166 19.48 -6.79 -23.15
CA CYS A 166 19.53 -7.01 -24.59
C CYS A 166 20.91 -7.49 -25.08
N SER A 167 22.00 -7.02 -24.45
CA SER A 167 23.36 -7.47 -24.78
C SER A 167 23.64 -8.91 -24.36
N GLU A 168 23.03 -9.34 -23.26
CA GLU A 168 23.25 -10.65 -22.67
C GLU A 168 22.42 -11.76 -23.32
N ASP A 169 21.22 -11.43 -23.76
CA ASP A 169 20.29 -12.39 -24.33
C ASP A 169 19.30 -11.66 -25.24
N LYS A 170 19.55 -11.74 -26.56
CA LYS A 170 18.74 -11.08 -27.59
C LYS A 170 17.29 -11.57 -27.61
N GLU A 171 17.04 -12.82 -27.23
CA GLU A 171 15.68 -13.37 -27.12
C GLU A 171 14.93 -12.81 -25.91
N LEU A 172 15.68 -12.41 -24.86
CA LEU A 172 15.16 -11.73 -23.69
C LEU A 172 15.07 -10.20 -23.84
N CYS A 173 15.50 -9.62 -24.97
CA CYS A 173 15.44 -8.18 -25.19
C CYS A 173 13.96 -7.70 -25.23
N PRO A 174 13.52 -6.90 -24.26
CA PRO A 174 12.12 -6.53 -24.16
C PRO A 174 11.76 -5.50 -25.24
N LYS A 175 10.55 -5.60 -25.80
CA LYS A 175 9.99 -4.61 -26.74
C LYS A 175 9.84 -3.20 -26.15
N TYR A 176 9.99 -3.07 -24.82
CA TYR A 176 9.83 -1.82 -24.07
C TYR A 176 10.96 -1.68 -23.05
N ARG A 177 11.32 -0.43 -22.72
CA ARG A 177 12.33 -0.14 -21.69
C ARG A 177 11.92 -0.73 -20.33
N LEU A 178 12.83 -1.47 -19.71
CA LEU A 178 12.70 -1.98 -18.33
C LEU A 178 12.64 -0.80 -17.35
N SER A 179 11.89 -0.94 -16.25
CA SER A 179 11.74 0.14 -15.27
C SER A 179 12.69 -0.13 -14.11
N ALA A 180 13.78 0.61 -14.07
CA ALA A 180 14.68 0.64 -12.93
C ALA A 180 14.53 1.98 -12.20
N GLY A 181 14.75 1.97 -10.89
CA GLY A 181 14.74 3.18 -10.11
C GLY A 181 15.16 2.91 -8.67
N ARG A 182 15.44 4.00 -7.97
CA ARG A 182 15.97 4.01 -6.61
C ARG A 182 15.10 3.19 -5.65
N VAL A 183 13.78 3.34 -5.75
CA VAL A 183 12.83 2.64 -4.87
C VAL A 183 12.51 1.22 -5.34
N GLN A 184 12.45 0.97 -6.65
CA GLN A 184 12.07 -0.33 -7.19
C GLN A 184 13.11 -1.41 -6.92
N THR A 185 14.39 -1.04 -6.88
CA THR A 185 15.51 -1.98 -6.78
C THR A 185 15.64 -2.61 -5.38
N PRO A 186 15.61 -1.85 -4.26
CA PRO A 186 15.57 -2.43 -2.91
C PRO A 186 14.39 -3.40 -2.72
N VAL A 187 13.21 -3.01 -3.22
CA VAL A 187 12.00 -3.81 -3.11
C VAL A 187 12.12 -5.12 -3.89
N LEU A 188 12.63 -5.07 -5.12
CA LEU A 188 12.94 -6.26 -5.90
C LEU A 188 13.99 -7.12 -5.17
N GLY A 189 14.97 -6.50 -4.53
CA GLY A 189 15.98 -7.15 -3.71
C GLY A 189 15.42 -7.95 -2.53
N TRP A 190 14.39 -7.43 -1.83
CA TRP A 190 13.69 -8.18 -0.78
C TRP A 190 13.06 -9.45 -1.33
N ILE A 191 12.40 -9.36 -2.48
CA ILE A 191 11.75 -10.52 -3.12
C ILE A 191 12.80 -11.54 -3.59
N VAL A 192 13.92 -11.08 -4.16
CA VAL A 192 15.03 -11.95 -4.56
C VAL A 192 15.67 -12.65 -3.36
N ARG A 193 15.91 -11.92 -2.27
CA ARG A 193 16.43 -12.51 -1.02
C ARG A 193 15.47 -13.52 -0.42
N SER A 194 14.18 -13.18 -0.32
CA SER A 194 13.13 -14.09 0.16
C SER A 194 13.08 -15.38 -0.66
N ALA A 195 13.17 -15.29 -2.00
CA ALA A 195 13.21 -16.49 -2.85
C ALA A 195 14.49 -17.33 -2.67
N ARG A 196 15.63 -16.71 -2.36
CA ARG A 196 16.87 -17.43 -2.03
C ARG A 196 16.78 -18.11 -0.65
N GLU A 197 16.23 -17.42 0.34
CA GLU A 197 16.03 -17.94 1.69
C GLU A 197 15.00 -19.08 1.73
N ASN A 198 13.92 -18.97 0.95
CA ASN A 198 12.94 -20.03 0.77
C ASN A 198 13.58 -21.34 0.27
N LYS A 199 14.65 -21.28 -0.53
CA LYS A 199 15.38 -22.49 -0.97
C LYS A 199 16.34 -23.04 0.07
N LYS A 200 16.90 -22.18 0.94
CA LYS A 200 17.94 -22.55 1.92
C LYS A 200 17.35 -23.07 3.22
N LYS A 201 16.39 -22.34 3.80
CA LYS A 201 15.77 -22.70 5.07
C LYS A 201 14.68 -23.73 4.82
N LYS A 202 14.56 -24.71 5.71
CA LYS A 202 13.46 -25.66 5.74
C LYS A 202 12.76 -25.59 7.09
N PHE A 203 11.44 -25.66 7.05
CA PHE A 203 10.56 -25.75 8.19
C PHE A 203 9.79 -27.06 8.09
N LEU A 204 9.59 -27.71 9.23
CA LEU A 204 8.62 -28.77 9.40
C LEU A 204 7.28 -28.11 9.74
N VAL A 205 6.32 -28.18 8.82
CA VAL A 205 5.00 -27.57 8.93
C VAL A 205 3.97 -28.66 9.13
N ILE A 206 3.47 -28.73 10.36
CA ILE A 206 2.57 -29.76 10.82
C ILE A 206 1.15 -29.19 10.89
N ARG A 207 0.20 -29.93 10.32
CA ARG A 207 -1.22 -29.61 10.40
C ARG A 207 -1.84 -30.43 11.52
N LEU A 208 -2.37 -29.75 12.53
CA LEU A 208 -3.04 -30.39 13.66
C LEU A 208 -4.54 -30.12 13.56
N GLY A 209 -5.35 -31.16 13.70
CA GLY A 209 -6.81 -31.06 13.68
C GLY A 209 -7.50 -32.41 13.56
N ASP A 210 -8.78 -32.42 13.93
CA ASP A 210 -9.65 -33.59 13.89
C ASP A 210 -10.41 -33.63 12.54
N GLY A 211 -10.68 -34.82 11.99
CA GLY A 211 -11.56 -34.97 10.82
C GLY A 211 -11.02 -34.46 9.48
N GLY A 212 -9.72 -34.17 9.37
CA GLY A 212 -9.06 -33.74 8.12
C GLY A 212 -9.02 -32.23 7.89
N GLU A 213 -9.67 -31.43 8.73
CA GLU A 213 -9.55 -29.97 8.72
C GLU A 213 -8.53 -29.51 9.77
N ALA A 214 -7.54 -28.71 9.35
CA ALA A 214 -6.49 -28.24 10.24
C ALA A 214 -7.01 -27.08 11.10
N SER A 215 -7.04 -27.27 12.42
CA SER A 215 -7.39 -26.23 13.40
C SER A 215 -6.16 -25.46 13.88
N TYR A 216 -4.95 -26.00 13.72
CA TYR A 216 -3.69 -25.32 14.03
C TYR A 216 -2.57 -25.74 13.06
N TYR A 217 -1.68 -24.80 12.75
CA TYR A 217 -0.49 -25.03 11.94
C TYR A 217 0.76 -24.75 12.77
N LEU A 218 1.51 -25.80 13.09
CA LEU A 218 2.77 -25.70 13.81
C LEU A 218 3.92 -25.61 12.80
N GLU A 219 4.67 -24.51 12.82
CA GLU A 219 5.83 -24.32 11.95
C GLU A 219 7.13 -24.31 12.76
N ILE A 220 7.98 -25.32 12.55
CA ILE A 220 9.24 -25.47 13.30
C ILE A 220 10.42 -25.37 12.33
N PRO A 221 11.39 -24.46 12.55
CA PRO A 221 12.62 -24.46 11.78
C PRO A 221 13.34 -25.81 11.93
N VAL A 222 13.72 -26.45 10.82
CA VAL A 222 14.44 -27.73 10.87
C VAL A 222 15.77 -27.62 11.62
N SER A 223 16.37 -26.42 11.65
CA SER A 223 17.57 -26.13 12.44
C SER A 223 17.38 -26.20 13.96
N LYS A 224 16.14 -26.22 14.46
CA LYS A 224 15.82 -26.42 15.88
C LYS A 224 15.63 -27.90 16.25
N LEU A 225 15.68 -28.80 15.27
CA LEU A 225 15.58 -30.24 15.51
C LEU A 225 16.98 -30.81 15.72
N SER A 226 17.15 -31.69 16.72
CA SER A 226 18.39 -32.44 16.92
C SER A 226 18.64 -33.42 15.78
N ARG A 227 17.56 -33.95 15.17
CA ARG A 227 17.58 -34.76 13.95
C ARG A 227 16.36 -34.43 13.09
N VAL A 228 16.58 -34.37 11.78
CA VAL A 228 15.47 -34.25 10.81
C VAL A 228 14.81 -35.61 10.65
N PRO A 229 13.49 -35.74 10.85
CA PRO A 229 12.81 -37.01 10.68
C PRO A 229 12.73 -37.40 9.20
N SER A 230 12.87 -38.69 8.93
CA SER A 230 12.89 -39.24 7.56
C SER A 230 11.48 -39.32 6.98
N ILE A 231 11.35 -39.25 5.65
CA ILE A 231 10.06 -39.49 4.99
C ILE A 231 9.57 -40.92 5.32
N GLY A 232 8.30 -41.04 5.72
CA GLY A 232 7.69 -42.28 6.19
C GLY A 232 7.92 -42.59 7.67
N GLU A 233 8.74 -41.81 8.38
CA GLU A 233 8.88 -41.91 9.83
C GLU A 233 7.59 -41.46 10.53
N LYS A 234 7.17 -42.17 11.58
CA LYS A 234 6.12 -41.69 12.48
C LYS A 234 6.76 -40.81 13.55
N ILE A 235 6.26 -39.59 13.68
CA ILE A 235 6.58 -38.69 14.79
C ILE A 235 5.33 -38.45 15.61
N THR A 236 5.49 -38.24 16.91
CA THR A 236 4.40 -37.89 17.83
C THR A 236 4.58 -36.46 18.31
N ILE A 237 3.54 -35.64 18.15
CA ILE A 237 3.52 -34.27 18.66
C ILE A 237 2.74 -34.25 19.96
N ASN A 238 3.43 -34.03 21.08
CA ASN A 238 2.81 -33.86 22.39
C ASN A 238 2.64 -32.36 22.66
N ILE A 239 1.42 -31.95 23.02
CA ILE A 239 1.14 -30.57 23.39
C ILE A 239 0.96 -30.44 24.88
N LYS A 240 1.77 -29.60 25.51
CA LYS A 240 1.75 -29.32 26.94
C LYS A 240 1.48 -27.84 27.18
N LEU A 241 0.66 -27.57 28.19
CA LEU A 241 0.47 -26.23 28.72
C LEU A 241 1.53 -25.98 29.79
N GLU A 242 2.33 -24.94 29.64
CA GLU A 242 3.36 -24.59 30.63
C GLU A 242 2.85 -23.58 31.65
N LYS A 243 2.17 -22.54 31.19
CA LYS A 243 1.62 -21.48 32.03
C LYS A 243 0.45 -20.78 31.35
N THR A 244 -0.43 -20.19 32.15
CA THR A 244 -1.45 -19.23 31.73
C THR A 244 -1.29 -17.94 32.51
N TRP A 245 -1.67 -16.82 31.90
CA TRP A 245 -1.75 -15.52 32.57
C TRP A 245 -2.84 -14.67 31.93
N GLU A 246 -3.34 -13.70 32.67
CA GLU A 246 -4.25 -12.69 32.13
C GLU A 246 -3.46 -11.53 31.53
N GLU A 247 -3.91 -11.04 30.38
CA GLU A 247 -3.31 -9.90 29.71
C GLU A 247 -4.39 -8.94 29.19
N SER A 248 -4.11 -7.64 29.28
CA SER A 248 -4.94 -6.60 28.69
C SER A 248 -4.39 -6.21 27.33
N LEU A 249 -5.05 -6.64 26.26
CA LEU A 249 -4.68 -6.29 24.90
C LEU A 249 -5.28 -4.93 24.52
N ASN A 250 -4.43 -4.01 24.07
CA ASN A 250 -4.88 -2.75 23.50
C ASN A 250 -5.28 -2.94 22.04
N PRO A 251 -6.31 -2.22 21.54
CA PRO A 251 -6.61 -2.21 20.14
C PRO A 251 -5.44 -1.63 19.34
N LEU A 252 -5.33 -2.10 18.11
CA LEU A 252 -4.42 -1.50 17.15
C LEU A 252 -4.93 -0.10 16.71
N PRO A 253 -4.04 0.82 16.29
CA PRO A 253 -4.44 2.16 15.85
C PRO A 253 -5.34 2.12 14.61
N PRO A 254 -6.08 3.21 14.32
CA PRO A 254 -6.79 3.35 13.05
C PRO A 254 -5.84 3.22 11.86
N TYR A 255 -6.41 3.00 10.67
CA TYR A 255 -5.59 2.74 9.49
C TYR A 255 -4.78 3.96 9.06
N THR A 256 -3.51 3.71 8.78
CA THR A 256 -2.69 4.47 7.82
C THR A 256 -2.81 3.83 6.44
N THR A 257 -2.27 4.46 5.40
CA THR A 257 -2.29 3.87 4.05
C THR A 257 -1.58 2.53 3.99
N ASP A 258 -0.42 2.37 4.63
CA ASP A 258 0.32 1.12 4.61
C ASP A 258 -0.44 -0.02 5.31
N SER A 259 -1.01 0.24 6.49
CA SER A 259 -1.74 -0.77 7.26
C SER A 259 -3.06 -1.17 6.58
N LEU A 260 -3.76 -0.23 5.93
CA LEU A 260 -4.94 -0.54 5.11
C LEU A 260 -4.57 -1.46 3.94
N LEU A 261 -3.48 -1.15 3.23
CA LEU A 261 -3.03 -1.95 2.09
C LEU A 261 -2.60 -3.36 2.50
N VAL A 262 -1.92 -3.49 3.64
CA VAL A 262 -1.52 -4.79 4.22
C VAL A 262 -2.76 -5.63 4.54
N ASP A 263 -3.69 -5.09 5.31
CA ASP A 263 -4.87 -5.82 5.78
C ASP A 263 -5.83 -6.15 4.63
N ALA A 264 -6.06 -5.22 3.70
CA ALA A 264 -6.89 -5.48 2.52
C ALA A 264 -6.28 -6.55 1.60
N SER A 265 -4.95 -6.58 1.43
CA SER A 265 -4.27 -7.64 0.69
C SER A 265 -4.40 -8.99 1.41
N GLN A 266 -4.21 -9.00 2.73
CA GLN A 266 -4.21 -10.22 3.53
C GLN A 266 -5.60 -10.82 3.69
N TYR A 267 -6.61 -10.01 4.00
CA TYR A 267 -7.95 -10.47 4.39
C TYR A 267 -8.96 -10.38 3.25
N LEU A 268 -8.92 -9.31 2.46
CA LEU A 268 -9.87 -9.13 1.36
C LEU A 268 -9.40 -9.75 0.05
N LYS A 269 -8.10 -10.06 -0.06
CA LYS A 269 -7.43 -10.54 -1.28
C LYS A 269 -7.55 -9.55 -2.43
N ILE A 270 -7.56 -8.25 -2.11
CA ILE A 270 -7.64 -7.16 -3.08
C ILE A 270 -6.22 -6.60 -3.29
N ASP A 271 -5.84 -6.40 -4.55
CA ASP A 271 -4.53 -5.86 -4.91
C ASP A 271 -4.41 -4.38 -4.49
N ALA A 272 -3.21 -3.97 -4.06
CA ALA A 272 -2.97 -2.61 -3.55
C ALA A 272 -3.46 -1.48 -4.49
N PRO A 273 -3.27 -1.53 -5.82
CA PRO A 273 -3.79 -0.50 -6.72
C PRO A 273 -5.31 -0.39 -6.70
N LYS A 274 -6.02 -1.52 -6.59
CA LYS A 274 -7.47 -1.56 -6.52
C LYS A 274 -7.97 -1.04 -5.17
N VAL A 275 -7.28 -1.34 -4.07
CA VAL A 275 -7.59 -0.78 -2.74
C VAL A 275 -7.42 0.74 -2.74
N MET A 276 -6.34 1.28 -3.34
CA MET A 276 -6.15 2.73 -3.45
C MET A 276 -7.24 3.40 -4.29
N ALA A 277 -7.64 2.79 -5.42
CA ALA A 277 -8.73 3.30 -6.23
C ALA A 277 -10.05 3.33 -5.45
N ILE A 278 -10.38 2.23 -4.76
CA ILE A 278 -11.57 2.17 -3.90
C ILE A 278 -11.51 3.22 -2.78
N ALA A 279 -10.35 3.40 -2.13
CA ALA A 279 -10.20 4.39 -1.07
C ALA A 279 -10.29 5.83 -1.59
N GLN A 280 -9.84 6.10 -2.82
CA GLN A 280 -10.08 7.35 -3.53
C GLN A 280 -11.59 7.56 -3.72
N ASP A 281 -12.28 6.58 -4.28
CA ASP A 281 -13.73 6.63 -4.54
C ASP A 281 -14.51 6.86 -3.23
N LEU A 282 -14.15 6.18 -2.15
CA LEU A 282 -14.76 6.36 -0.82
C LEU A 282 -14.48 7.74 -0.21
N PHE A 283 -13.29 8.31 -0.44
CA PHE A 283 -12.95 9.65 0.01
C PHE A 283 -13.74 10.71 -0.77
N GLU A 284 -13.78 10.61 -2.10
CA GLU A 284 -14.53 11.52 -2.98
C GLU A 284 -16.04 11.45 -2.72
N ALA A 285 -16.55 10.26 -2.38
CA ALA A 285 -17.91 10.03 -1.89
C ALA A 285 -18.19 10.61 -0.50
N GLY A 286 -17.17 11.14 0.19
CA GLY A 286 -17.30 11.71 1.54
C GLY A 286 -17.54 10.67 2.63
N LEU A 287 -17.22 9.39 2.40
CA LEU A 287 -17.45 8.28 3.34
C LEU A 287 -16.27 8.05 4.29
N ILE A 288 -15.05 8.38 3.85
CA ILE A 288 -13.82 8.28 4.66
C ILE A 288 -13.00 9.57 4.59
N THR A 289 -12.07 9.73 5.53
CA THR A 289 -11.03 10.76 5.50
C THR A 289 -9.99 10.47 4.41
N TYR A 290 -9.13 11.45 4.13
CA TYR A 290 -8.10 11.36 3.11
C TYR A 290 -7.21 10.11 3.28
N HIS A 291 -7.24 9.23 2.29
CA HIS A 291 -6.71 7.88 2.37
C HIS A 291 -5.18 7.78 2.16
N ARG A 292 -4.49 8.87 1.81
CA ARG A 292 -3.02 8.94 1.67
C ARG A 292 -2.39 9.60 2.88
N THR A 293 -2.31 8.86 3.97
CA THR A 293 -1.86 9.33 5.29
C THR A 293 -0.92 8.33 5.92
N ASP A 294 0.13 8.82 6.57
CA ASP A 294 1.04 8.08 7.43
C ASP A 294 0.77 8.32 8.92
N SER A 295 -0.24 9.13 9.23
CA SER A 295 -0.65 9.51 10.58
C SER A 295 -1.72 8.57 11.12
N THR A 296 -1.61 8.19 12.39
CA THR A 296 -2.65 7.48 13.14
C THR A 296 -3.60 8.43 13.89
N ARG A 297 -3.38 9.75 13.77
CA ARG A 297 -4.11 10.80 14.51
C ARG A 297 -5.60 10.77 14.25
N VAL A 298 -6.38 10.89 15.32
CA VAL A 298 -7.84 11.06 15.31
C VAL A 298 -8.17 12.42 15.91
N SER A 299 -8.92 13.22 15.16
CA SER A 299 -9.47 14.50 15.64
C SER A 299 -10.61 14.31 16.63
N ASP A 300 -10.97 15.37 17.33
CA ASP A 300 -12.14 15.37 18.21
C ASP A 300 -13.43 15.04 17.43
N VAL A 301 -13.52 15.48 16.17
CA VAL A 301 -14.59 15.08 15.24
C VAL A 301 -14.64 13.56 15.05
N GLY A 302 -13.50 12.92 14.79
CA GLY A 302 -13.44 11.48 14.64
C GLY A 302 -13.87 10.75 15.92
N ILE A 303 -13.41 11.22 17.07
CA ILE A 303 -13.80 10.68 18.37
C ILE A 303 -15.33 10.71 18.54
N GLU A 304 -15.98 11.82 18.19
CA GLU A 304 -17.45 11.92 18.27
C GLU A 304 -18.15 10.97 17.29
N VAL A 305 -17.61 10.72 16.10
CA VAL A 305 -18.15 9.70 15.18
C VAL A 305 -18.18 8.32 15.85
N ALA A 306 -17.09 7.93 16.53
CA ALA A 306 -17.04 6.63 17.21
C ALA A 306 -17.98 6.58 18.42
N LYS A 307 -18.04 7.65 19.23
CA LYS A 307 -18.96 7.72 20.39
C LYS A 307 -20.42 7.62 19.98
N ASN A 308 -20.81 8.35 18.94
CA ASN A 308 -22.19 8.35 18.44
C ASN A 308 -22.57 6.94 17.97
N TYR A 309 -21.73 6.32 17.13
CA TYR A 309 -21.98 4.96 16.68
C TYR A 309 -22.10 3.95 17.83
N LEU A 310 -21.13 3.94 18.75
CA LEU A 310 -21.14 3.03 19.90
C LEU A 310 -22.36 3.25 20.80
N SER A 311 -22.84 4.50 20.92
CA SER A 311 -24.04 4.82 21.68
C SER A 311 -25.31 4.37 20.96
N GLU A 312 -25.40 4.58 19.66
CA GLU A 312 -26.54 4.17 18.82
C GLU A 312 -26.76 2.65 18.84
N ILE A 313 -25.68 1.87 18.89
CA ILE A 313 -25.76 0.39 18.98
C ILE A 313 -25.85 -0.14 20.42
N GLY A 314 -26.02 0.74 21.43
CA GLY A 314 -26.19 0.34 22.83
C GLY A 314 -24.92 -0.15 23.53
N LYS A 315 -23.75 0.31 23.09
CA LYS A 315 -22.42 -0.10 23.60
C LYS A 315 -21.62 1.07 24.16
N GLN A 316 -22.27 1.96 24.91
CA GLN A 316 -21.62 3.11 25.54
C GLN A 316 -20.45 2.69 26.45
N ASN A 317 -20.56 1.53 27.11
CA ASN A 317 -19.53 0.95 27.96
C ASN A 317 -18.26 0.53 27.21
N PHE A 318 -18.29 0.43 25.87
CA PHE A 318 -17.10 0.16 25.08
C PHE A 318 -16.29 1.41 24.75
N ILE A 319 -16.82 2.62 24.99
CA ILE A 319 -16.14 3.87 24.59
C ILE A 319 -14.84 4.06 25.37
N HIS A 320 -13.71 4.14 24.65
CA HIS A 320 -12.42 4.52 25.21
C HIS A 320 -11.69 5.46 24.24
N VAL A 321 -11.74 6.75 24.54
CA VAL A 321 -11.21 7.82 23.67
C VAL A 321 -9.69 7.70 23.53
N ARG A 322 -9.21 7.65 22.29
CA ARG A 322 -7.78 7.69 21.96
C ARG A 322 -7.52 8.61 20.77
N LYS A 323 -6.68 9.62 20.96
CA LYS A 323 -6.25 10.52 19.88
C LYS A 323 -5.27 9.88 18.90
N TRP A 324 -4.54 8.84 19.34
CA TRP A 324 -3.57 8.06 18.55
C TRP A 324 -2.54 8.91 17.79
N GLY A 325 -1.42 9.28 18.40
CA GLY A 325 -0.37 10.08 17.76
C GLY A 325 -0.56 11.59 17.91
N GLU A 326 0.45 12.37 17.51
CA GLU A 326 0.54 13.81 17.75
C GLU A 326 0.93 14.57 16.47
N GLY A 327 0.43 15.80 16.32
CA GLY A 327 0.79 16.70 15.22
C GLY A 327 0.33 16.23 13.82
N GLY A 328 0.62 17.06 12.82
CA GLY A 328 0.33 16.79 11.41
C GLY A 328 -1.03 17.28 10.92
N ALA A 329 -1.08 17.70 9.65
CA ALA A 329 -2.31 18.13 8.97
C ALA A 329 -3.27 16.96 8.69
N HIS A 330 -2.74 15.73 8.59
CA HIS A 330 -3.52 14.55 8.24
C HIS A 330 -4.01 13.76 9.45
N GLU A 331 -5.25 13.29 9.37
CA GLU A 331 -5.79 12.26 10.23
C GLU A 331 -5.50 10.87 9.65
N ALA A 332 -5.73 9.83 10.46
CA ALA A 332 -5.84 8.46 10.01
C ALA A 332 -7.03 8.27 9.06
N ILE A 333 -7.05 7.14 8.37
CA ILE A 333 -8.16 6.68 7.53
C ILE A 333 -9.28 6.17 8.45
N ARG A 334 -10.38 6.92 8.50
CA ARG A 334 -11.57 6.65 9.33
C ARG A 334 -12.85 7.01 8.58
N PRO A 335 -14.02 6.47 8.97
CA PRO A 335 -15.29 6.97 8.48
C PRO A 335 -15.53 8.44 8.88
N THR A 336 -16.30 9.14 8.06
CA THR A 336 -16.76 10.53 8.32
C THR A 336 -18.09 10.58 9.06
N ARG A 337 -18.84 9.46 9.06
CA ARG A 337 -20.18 9.32 9.63
C ARG A 337 -20.30 8.03 10.44
N PRO A 338 -21.17 7.96 11.46
CA PRO A 338 -21.38 6.77 12.29
C PRO A 338 -22.25 5.72 11.56
N LEU A 339 -21.85 5.30 10.36
CA LEU A 339 -22.61 4.34 9.55
C LEU A 339 -21.79 3.07 9.38
N ASP A 340 -22.21 1.97 9.99
CA ASP A 340 -21.61 0.69 9.65
C ASP A 340 -21.99 0.26 8.22
N ARG A 341 -21.41 -0.84 7.75
CA ARG A 341 -21.70 -1.36 6.41
C ARG A 341 -23.20 -1.62 6.18
N GLY A 342 -23.90 -2.19 7.15
CA GLY A 342 -25.32 -2.55 7.00
C GLY A 342 -26.21 -1.31 6.94
N MET A 343 -25.92 -0.31 7.78
CA MET A 343 -26.57 1.00 7.73
C MET A 343 -26.32 1.70 6.40
N LEU A 344 -25.07 1.70 5.91
CA LEU A 344 -24.72 2.29 4.62
C LEU A 344 -25.44 1.59 3.45
N GLU A 345 -25.43 0.26 3.41
CA GLU A 345 -26.15 -0.53 2.40
C GLU A 345 -27.65 -0.20 2.41
N LYS A 346 -28.26 -0.09 3.59
CA LYS A 346 -29.68 0.27 3.75
C LYS A 346 -29.96 1.69 3.24
N MET A 347 -29.16 2.68 3.63
CA MET A 347 -29.34 4.07 3.20
C MET A 347 -29.19 4.25 1.69
N ILE A 348 -28.29 3.49 1.04
CA ILE A 348 -28.15 3.48 -0.42
C ILE A 348 -29.38 2.84 -1.07
N ALA A 349 -29.85 1.70 -0.54
CA ALA A 349 -31.02 1.00 -1.07
C ALA A 349 -32.32 1.82 -0.96
N GLU A 350 -32.46 2.61 0.11
CA GLU A 350 -33.58 3.52 0.34
C GLU A 350 -33.46 4.84 -0.43
N GLY A 351 -32.37 5.06 -1.18
CA GLY A 351 -32.14 6.28 -1.96
C GLY A 351 -31.77 7.52 -1.12
N MET A 352 -31.44 7.35 0.16
CA MET A 352 -31.00 8.44 1.03
C MET A 352 -29.56 8.90 0.74
N ILE A 353 -28.77 8.03 0.11
CA ILE A 353 -27.40 8.31 -0.35
C ILE A 353 -27.32 7.92 -1.82
N ASP A 354 -27.21 8.91 -2.71
CA ASP A 354 -27.08 8.70 -4.15
C ASP A 354 -25.62 8.40 -4.53
N ILE A 355 -25.14 7.22 -4.14
CA ILE A 355 -23.77 6.76 -4.41
C ILE A 355 -23.82 5.29 -4.84
N ARG A 356 -23.12 4.97 -5.92
CA ARG A 356 -22.99 3.59 -6.41
C ARG A 356 -21.70 2.97 -5.88
N LEU A 357 -21.83 2.03 -4.95
CA LEU A 357 -20.70 1.29 -4.40
C LEU A 357 -20.71 -0.16 -4.88
N SER A 358 -19.56 -0.67 -5.31
CA SER A 358 -19.41 -2.09 -5.61
C SER A 358 -19.24 -2.91 -4.32
N ARG A 359 -19.37 -4.25 -4.42
CA ARG A 359 -19.11 -5.15 -3.28
C ARG A 359 -17.75 -4.93 -2.64
N ASP A 360 -16.71 -4.67 -3.43
CA ASP A 360 -15.37 -4.43 -2.88
C ASP A 360 -15.25 -3.06 -2.20
N HIS A 361 -16.00 -2.05 -2.63
CA HIS A 361 -16.09 -0.77 -1.90
C HIS A 361 -16.65 -1.00 -0.49
N LEU A 362 -17.76 -1.73 -0.39
CA LEU A 362 -18.41 -2.03 0.88
C LEU A 362 -17.51 -2.86 1.80
N ARG A 363 -16.73 -3.80 1.25
CA ARG A 363 -15.76 -4.61 2.02
C ARG A 363 -14.58 -3.79 2.54
N VAL A 364 -14.04 -2.87 1.73
CA VAL A 364 -12.95 -1.99 2.15
C VAL A 364 -13.45 -0.98 3.18
N TYR A 365 -14.64 -0.41 2.96
CA TYR A 365 -15.30 0.47 3.93
C TYR A 365 -15.53 -0.22 5.28
N ASP A 366 -16.10 -1.43 5.28
CA ASP A 366 -16.34 -2.22 6.51
C ASP A 366 -15.03 -2.52 7.25
N LEU A 367 -13.96 -2.84 6.52
CA LEU A 367 -12.64 -3.03 7.11
C LEU A 367 -12.16 -1.76 7.83
N ILE A 368 -12.24 -0.60 7.16
CA ILE A 368 -11.87 0.71 7.73
C ILE A 368 -12.71 1.03 8.95
N PHE A 369 -14.03 0.86 8.84
CA PHE A 369 -15.00 1.17 9.87
C PHE A 369 -14.75 0.35 11.13
N ARG A 370 -14.68 -0.97 11.01
CA ARG A 370 -14.45 -1.89 12.13
C ARG A 370 -13.13 -1.61 12.85
N ARG A 371 -12.06 -1.38 12.09
CA ARG A 371 -10.75 -1.03 12.66
C ARG A 371 -10.79 0.29 13.42
N PHE A 372 -11.48 1.29 12.87
CA PHE A 372 -11.63 2.58 13.52
C PHE A 372 -12.43 2.48 14.82
N ILE A 373 -13.59 1.83 14.81
CA ILE A 373 -14.41 1.63 16.03
C ILE A 373 -13.64 0.83 17.09
N ALA A 374 -12.94 -0.24 16.70
CA ALA A 374 -12.07 -0.99 17.59
C ALA A 374 -10.98 -0.11 18.23
N SER A 375 -10.35 0.78 17.46
CA SER A 375 -9.31 1.71 17.97
C SER A 375 -9.82 2.69 19.04
N GLN A 376 -11.13 2.96 19.06
CA GLN A 376 -11.83 3.82 20.03
C GLN A 376 -12.60 3.02 21.09
N SER A 377 -12.36 1.70 21.16
CA SER A 377 -13.02 0.79 22.10
C SER A 377 -12.13 0.39 23.28
N ILE A 378 -12.70 -0.05 24.40
CA ILE A 378 -11.94 -0.54 25.56
C ILE A 378 -10.97 -1.69 25.19
N PRO A 379 -9.84 -1.82 25.92
CA PRO A 379 -8.96 -2.98 25.79
C PRO A 379 -9.72 -4.30 25.98
N ALA A 380 -9.21 -5.36 25.36
CA ALA A 380 -9.70 -6.72 25.60
C ALA A 380 -8.94 -7.32 26.78
N LYS A 381 -9.64 -8.00 27.70
CA LYS A 381 -9.00 -8.85 28.71
C LYS A 381 -9.02 -10.28 28.21
N VAL A 382 -7.86 -10.88 28.12
CA VAL A 382 -7.70 -12.21 27.56
C VAL A 382 -6.87 -13.08 28.48
N GLU A 383 -7.04 -14.39 28.30
CA GLU A 383 -6.16 -15.36 28.91
C GLU A 383 -5.16 -15.83 27.86
N MET A 384 -3.89 -15.53 28.10
CA MET A 384 -2.77 -15.99 27.28
C MET A 384 -2.24 -17.30 27.85
N CYS A 385 -1.66 -18.12 26.98
CA CYS A 385 -1.05 -19.38 27.36
C CYS A 385 0.27 -19.62 26.65
N MET A 386 1.20 -20.23 27.37
CA MET A 386 2.46 -20.73 26.82
C MET A 386 2.30 -22.21 26.53
N VAL A 387 2.33 -22.56 25.26
CA VAL A 387 2.11 -23.92 24.76
C VAL A 387 3.42 -24.49 24.26
N ARG A 388 3.88 -25.59 24.87
CA ARG A 388 5.03 -26.36 24.40
C ARG A 388 4.56 -27.50 23.50
N PHE A 389 5.13 -27.56 22.31
CA PHE A 389 5.02 -28.64 21.36
C PHE A 389 6.30 -29.46 21.41
N GLU A 390 6.23 -30.70 21.90
CA GLU A 390 7.34 -31.65 21.90
C GLU A 390 7.22 -32.57 20.70
N ILE A 391 8.29 -32.69 19.91
CA ILE A 391 8.33 -33.57 18.73
C ILE A 391 9.14 -34.79 19.11
N VAL A 392 8.48 -35.95 19.16
CA VAL A 392 9.09 -37.24 19.53
C VAL A 392 9.23 -38.09 18.27
N GLY A 393 10.46 -38.50 17.95
CA GLY A 393 10.76 -39.47 16.91
C GLY A 393 10.96 -40.86 17.50
N LYS A 394 11.44 -41.80 16.66
CA LYS A 394 11.70 -43.19 17.09
C LYS A 394 12.72 -43.30 18.24
N ASP A 395 13.66 -42.36 18.30
CA ASP A 395 14.80 -42.38 19.22
C ASP A 395 14.58 -41.45 20.43
N GLY A 396 13.36 -40.93 20.63
CA GLY A 396 13.01 -39.99 21.70
C GLY A 396 12.75 -38.57 21.19
N LEU A 397 12.93 -37.57 22.07
CA LEU A 397 12.66 -36.16 21.75
C LEU A 397 13.65 -35.65 20.69
N ILE A 398 13.13 -35.23 19.54
CA ILE A 398 13.94 -34.70 18.43
C ILE A 398 13.85 -33.18 18.28
N GLY A 399 12.98 -32.53 19.05
CA GLY A 399 12.92 -31.08 19.15
C GLY A 399 11.72 -30.60 19.96
N ASP A 400 11.71 -29.31 20.26
CA ASP A 400 10.61 -28.64 20.92
C ASP A 400 10.37 -27.23 20.34
N HIS A 401 9.14 -26.75 20.51
CA HIS A 401 8.76 -25.40 20.15
C HIS A 401 7.82 -24.85 21.21
N VAL A 402 8.09 -23.64 21.68
CA VAL A 402 7.22 -22.93 22.63
C VAL A 402 6.59 -21.76 21.89
N SER A 403 5.26 -21.68 21.95
CA SER A 403 4.48 -20.59 21.37
C SER A 403 3.66 -19.90 22.45
N GLU A 404 3.53 -18.59 22.32
CA GLU A 404 2.61 -17.78 23.11
C GLU A 404 1.31 -17.59 22.32
N GLU A 405 0.21 -18.02 22.92
CA GLU A 405 -1.07 -18.16 22.24
C GLU A 405 -2.18 -17.48 23.03
N LEU A 406 -3.13 -16.89 22.31
CA LEU A 406 -4.39 -16.41 22.90
C LEU A 406 -5.27 -17.63 23.19
N CYS A 407 -5.56 -17.93 24.45
CA CYS A 407 -6.25 -19.15 24.85
C CYS A 407 -7.77 -18.97 25.06
N SER A 408 -8.21 -17.81 25.54
CA SER A 408 -9.63 -17.49 25.69
C SER A 408 -9.85 -15.97 25.82
N TYR A 409 -11.09 -15.53 25.58
CA TYR A 409 -11.53 -14.16 25.87
C TYR A 409 -12.20 -14.14 27.25
N ILE A 410 -11.73 -13.26 28.14
CA ILE A 410 -12.38 -12.97 29.43
C ILE A 410 -13.39 -11.84 29.20
N GLU A 411 -12.91 -10.74 28.63
CA GLU A 411 -13.72 -9.61 28.15
C GLU A 411 -13.25 -9.27 26.72
N PRO A 412 -14.08 -9.42 25.68
CA PRO A 412 -13.63 -9.28 24.30
C PRO A 412 -13.22 -7.85 23.94
N GLY A 413 -13.77 -6.82 24.59
CA GLY A 413 -13.46 -5.42 24.32
C GLY A 413 -13.50 -5.08 22.83
N PHE A 414 -12.46 -4.42 22.31
CA PHE A 414 -12.35 -4.06 20.90
C PHE A 414 -12.41 -5.24 19.90
N ILE A 415 -12.08 -6.47 20.33
CA ILE A 415 -12.03 -7.68 19.47
C ILE A 415 -13.41 -8.00 18.91
N GLU A 416 -14.48 -7.56 19.58
CA GLU A 416 -15.85 -7.72 19.09
C GLU A 416 -16.09 -6.99 17.76
N PHE A 417 -15.41 -5.86 17.53
CA PHE A 417 -15.51 -5.11 16.29
C PHE A 417 -14.43 -5.53 15.29
N TYR A 418 -13.21 -5.78 15.77
CA TYR A 418 -12.05 -6.12 14.95
C TYR A 418 -11.19 -7.19 15.60
N SER A 419 -11.38 -8.45 15.19
CA SER A 419 -10.68 -9.58 15.79
C SER A 419 -9.27 -9.84 15.23
N HIS A 420 -8.90 -9.25 14.10
CA HIS A 420 -7.59 -9.51 13.50
C HIS A 420 -6.45 -8.79 14.24
N PRO A 421 -5.26 -9.38 14.35
CA PRO A 421 -4.87 -10.72 13.91
C PRO A 421 -5.17 -11.83 14.95
N TYR A 422 -5.87 -11.52 16.04
CA TYR A 422 -6.10 -12.41 17.18
C TYR A 422 -6.94 -13.63 16.81
N ARG A 423 -6.43 -14.82 17.14
CA ARG A 423 -7.12 -16.11 16.98
C ARG A 423 -6.95 -16.91 18.25
N VAL A 424 -8.04 -17.53 18.70
CA VAL A 424 -8.02 -18.37 19.88
C VAL A 424 -7.39 -19.72 19.54
N PHE A 425 -6.42 -20.13 20.33
CA PHE A 425 -5.80 -21.45 20.28
C PHE A 425 -6.81 -22.54 20.68
N PRO A 426 -6.92 -23.65 19.94
CA PRO A 426 -7.88 -24.70 20.26
C PRO A 426 -7.47 -25.45 21.54
N ARG A 427 -7.99 -25.04 22.71
CA ARG A 427 -7.61 -25.60 24.01
C ARG A 427 -7.79 -27.11 24.15
N ASN A 428 -8.73 -27.70 23.41
CA ASN A 428 -8.92 -29.14 23.34
C ASN A 428 -7.69 -29.90 22.81
N MET A 429 -6.72 -29.20 22.23
CA MET A 429 -5.42 -29.74 21.82
C MET A 429 -4.46 -30.00 22.99
N ILE A 430 -4.60 -29.29 24.10
CA ILE A 430 -3.68 -29.41 25.23
C ILE A 430 -3.82 -30.79 25.87
N GLY A 431 -2.69 -31.43 26.15
CA GLY A 431 -2.62 -32.78 26.73
C GLY A 431 -2.89 -33.90 25.74
N ARG A 432 -3.14 -33.59 24.46
CA ARG A 432 -3.26 -34.58 23.40
C ARG A 432 -1.91 -34.83 22.70
N SER A 433 -1.85 -35.99 22.08
CA SER A 433 -0.74 -36.41 21.21
C SER A 433 -1.28 -36.64 19.80
N TRP A 434 -0.54 -36.19 18.78
CA TRP A 434 -0.84 -36.53 17.38
C TRP A 434 0.29 -37.33 16.78
N ASP A 435 -0.03 -38.51 16.29
CA ASP A 435 0.86 -39.32 15.48
C ASP A 435 0.77 -38.88 14.01
N ILE A 436 1.93 -38.54 13.44
CA ILE A 436 2.04 -37.95 12.12
C ILE A 436 3.07 -38.73 11.34
N VAL A 437 2.66 -39.22 10.17
CA VAL A 437 3.60 -39.81 9.22
C VAL A 437 4.26 -38.67 8.48
N VAL A 438 5.59 -38.62 8.53
CA VAL A 438 6.36 -37.57 7.89
C VAL A 438 6.28 -37.72 6.37
N GLN A 439 5.72 -36.69 5.74
CA GLN A 439 5.57 -36.60 4.28
C GLN A 439 6.40 -35.42 3.76
N ASN A 440 6.76 -35.47 2.48
CA ASN A 440 7.56 -34.42 1.87
C ASN A 440 6.88 -33.04 1.93
N GLU A 441 5.54 -33.03 1.89
CA GLU A 441 4.67 -31.85 1.94
C GLU A 441 4.72 -31.10 3.29
N LEU A 442 5.19 -31.77 4.35
CA LEU A 442 5.43 -31.14 5.65
C LEU A 442 6.66 -30.24 5.60
N PHE A 443 7.63 -30.51 4.72
CA PHE A 443 8.81 -29.67 4.60
C PHE A 443 8.54 -28.49 3.68
N ARG A 444 8.66 -27.29 4.22
CA ARG A 444 8.47 -26.04 3.47
C ARG A 444 9.67 -25.14 3.57
N GLY A 445 9.96 -24.45 2.48
CA GLY A 445 10.88 -23.33 2.51
C GLY A 445 10.34 -22.16 3.32
N ASP A 446 11.21 -21.22 3.70
CA ASP A 446 10.81 -19.97 4.36
C ASP A 446 9.67 -19.24 3.63
N ARG A 447 8.81 -18.54 4.36
CA ARG A 447 7.64 -17.90 3.76
C ARG A 447 8.07 -16.83 2.74
N LEU A 448 7.55 -16.97 1.52
CA LEU A 448 7.69 -15.94 0.48
C LEU A 448 6.84 -14.72 0.83
N TYR A 449 7.27 -13.55 0.36
CA TYR A 449 6.49 -12.33 0.56
C TYR A 449 5.21 -12.29 -0.27
N THR A 450 4.19 -11.67 0.28
CA THR A 450 2.97 -11.22 -0.41
C THR A 450 3.07 -9.73 -0.77
N PRO A 451 2.18 -9.18 -1.61
CA PRO A 451 2.12 -7.73 -1.84
C PRO A 451 1.99 -6.92 -0.54
N GLY A 452 1.18 -7.38 0.42
CA GLY A 452 1.06 -6.75 1.74
C GLY A 452 2.38 -6.77 2.53
N ASP A 453 3.11 -7.90 2.51
CA ASP A 453 4.43 -7.98 3.17
C ASP A 453 5.42 -6.94 2.62
N ILE A 454 5.37 -6.69 1.31
CA ILE A 454 6.20 -5.66 0.67
C ILE A 454 5.83 -4.25 1.13
N VAL A 455 4.54 -3.91 1.19
CA VAL A 455 4.10 -2.60 1.70
C VAL A 455 4.54 -2.39 3.16
N ARG A 456 4.44 -3.43 3.99
CA ARG A 456 4.91 -3.38 5.38
C ARG A 456 6.42 -3.14 5.46
N LEU A 457 7.22 -3.87 4.67
CA LEU A 457 8.68 -3.67 4.62
C LEU A 457 9.06 -2.28 4.12
N MET A 458 8.37 -1.77 3.10
CA MET A 458 8.54 -0.40 2.60
C MET A 458 8.36 0.64 3.71
N LYS A 459 7.30 0.52 4.52
CA LYS A 459 7.06 1.40 5.67
C LYS A 459 8.15 1.26 6.73
N GLN A 460 8.53 0.04 7.10
CA GLN A 460 9.54 -0.24 8.14
C GLN A 460 10.92 0.30 7.76
N GLU A 461 11.29 0.21 6.47
CA GLU A 461 12.59 0.65 5.96
C GLU A 461 12.64 2.13 5.60
N GLY A 462 11.52 2.86 5.74
CA GLY A 462 11.41 4.28 5.34
C GLY A 462 11.45 4.49 3.83
N ILE A 463 11.07 3.48 3.04
CA ILE A 463 11.15 3.48 1.58
C ILE A 463 9.76 3.69 0.98
N GLY A 464 9.58 4.79 0.26
CA GLY A 464 8.30 5.15 -0.36
C GLY A 464 7.39 5.93 0.57
N ARG A 465 6.18 6.25 0.09
CA ARG A 465 5.18 7.09 0.77
C ARG A 465 3.77 6.56 0.50
N PRO A 466 2.75 6.99 1.27
CA PRO A 466 1.34 6.66 1.00
C PRO A 466 0.92 6.73 -0.47
N SER A 467 1.36 7.77 -1.20
CA SER A 467 1.05 7.96 -2.61
C SER A 467 1.80 7.03 -3.59
N THR A 468 2.83 6.32 -3.12
CA THR A 468 3.70 5.53 -4.00
C THR A 468 3.67 4.03 -3.75
N TYR A 469 3.28 3.55 -2.56
CA TYR A 469 3.30 2.12 -2.21
C TYR A 469 2.62 1.23 -3.27
N ALA A 470 1.34 1.49 -3.58
CA ALA A 470 0.60 0.68 -4.54
C ALA A 470 1.20 0.71 -5.95
N LYS A 471 1.69 1.88 -6.38
CA LYS A 471 2.30 2.05 -7.71
C LYS A 471 3.63 1.30 -7.83
N ILE A 472 4.46 1.34 -6.79
CA ILE A 472 5.74 0.62 -6.75
C ILE A 472 5.49 -0.89 -6.80
N VAL A 473 4.56 -1.38 -5.98
CA VAL A 473 4.16 -2.78 -5.98
C VAL A 473 3.65 -3.18 -7.38
N ASP A 474 2.74 -2.43 -7.99
CA ASP A 474 2.23 -2.73 -9.34
C ASP A 474 3.33 -2.80 -10.41
N VAL A 475 4.24 -1.83 -10.41
CA VAL A 475 5.36 -1.78 -11.38
C VAL A 475 6.26 -3.00 -11.25
N ILE A 476 6.63 -3.38 -10.03
CA ILE A 476 7.50 -4.52 -9.77
C ILE A 476 6.77 -5.82 -10.14
N LEU A 477 5.49 -5.94 -9.74
CA LEU A 477 4.69 -7.13 -10.03
C LEU A 477 4.52 -7.38 -11.52
N ARG A 478 4.23 -6.34 -12.32
CA ARG A 478 4.00 -6.48 -13.76
C ARG A 478 5.27 -6.84 -14.55
N ARG A 479 6.45 -6.44 -14.07
CA ARG A 479 7.70 -6.50 -14.86
C ARG A 479 8.64 -7.61 -14.42
N TYR A 480 8.75 -7.87 -13.12
CA TYR A 480 9.86 -8.66 -12.57
C TYR A 480 9.43 -9.88 -11.77
N ILE A 481 8.14 -10.01 -11.46
CA ILE A 481 7.64 -11.00 -10.52
C ILE A 481 6.60 -11.90 -11.21
N VAL A 482 6.63 -13.18 -10.87
CA VAL A 482 5.54 -14.11 -11.17
C VAL A 482 4.79 -14.36 -9.87
N ARG A 483 3.45 -14.24 -9.91
CA ARG A 483 2.62 -14.74 -8.81
C ARG A 483 2.59 -16.26 -8.91
N SER A 484 3.01 -16.96 -7.86
CA SER A 484 3.02 -18.42 -7.86
C SER A 484 1.61 -18.98 -8.09
N VAL A 485 1.38 -19.65 -9.23
CA VAL A 485 0.10 -20.28 -9.60
C VAL A 485 -0.25 -21.44 -8.66
N LEU A 486 0.77 -22.07 -8.07
CA LEU A 486 0.65 -23.24 -7.20
C LEU A 486 0.13 -22.93 -5.79
N ARG A 487 0.00 -21.65 -5.40
CA ARG A 487 -0.42 -21.27 -4.05
C ARG A 487 -1.53 -20.20 -4.13
N LYS A 488 -2.73 -20.52 -3.63
CA LYS A 488 -3.93 -19.65 -3.57
C LYS A 488 -3.70 -18.24 -2.97
N MET A 489 -2.54 -17.97 -2.37
CA MET A 489 -2.19 -16.71 -1.69
C MET A 489 -1.39 -15.70 -2.55
N GLY A 490 -0.99 -16.04 -3.78
CA GLY A 490 -0.35 -15.07 -4.68
C GLY A 490 1.03 -14.59 -4.22
N TYR A 491 1.84 -15.49 -3.67
CA TYR A 491 3.22 -15.20 -3.25
C TYR A 491 4.10 -14.69 -4.39
N LEU A 492 5.04 -13.82 -4.04
CA LEU A 492 5.93 -13.13 -4.98
C LEU A 492 7.22 -13.92 -5.19
N VAL A 493 7.47 -14.31 -6.44
CA VAL A 493 8.71 -14.97 -6.85
C VAL A 493 9.33 -14.18 -8.01
N PRO A 494 10.62 -13.84 -7.96
CA PRO A 494 11.23 -13.11 -9.06
C PRO A 494 11.38 -14.01 -10.30
N ASN A 495 11.06 -13.49 -11.48
CA ASN A 495 11.36 -14.14 -12.75
C ASN A 495 12.87 -14.07 -13.06
N LYS A 496 13.30 -14.71 -14.15
CA LYS A 496 14.72 -14.69 -14.59
C LYS A 496 15.21 -13.24 -14.77
N TYR A 497 14.37 -12.37 -15.36
CA TYR A 497 14.67 -10.95 -15.55
C TYR A 497 14.91 -10.23 -14.23
N GLY A 498 13.98 -10.30 -13.29
CA GLY A 498 14.03 -9.61 -12.01
C GLY A 498 15.29 -9.96 -11.22
N ARG A 499 15.73 -11.22 -11.24
CA ARG A 499 16.99 -11.63 -10.61
C ARG A 499 18.20 -10.96 -11.25
N ARG A 500 18.33 -11.05 -12.58
CA ARG A 500 19.46 -10.45 -13.33
C ARG A 500 19.50 -8.94 -13.18
N VAL A 501 18.34 -8.28 -13.29
CA VAL A 501 18.22 -6.82 -13.12
C VAL A 501 18.67 -6.40 -11.73
N TYR A 502 18.21 -7.08 -10.68
CA TYR A 502 18.65 -6.80 -9.32
C TYR A 502 20.16 -7.01 -9.13
N GLU A 503 20.70 -8.13 -9.63
CA GLU A 503 22.13 -8.46 -9.52
C GLU A 503 23.01 -7.44 -10.23
N TYR A 504 22.64 -7.02 -11.45
CA TYR A 504 23.34 -5.98 -12.20
C TYR A 504 23.30 -4.62 -11.48
N LEU A 505 22.10 -4.16 -11.12
CA LEU A 505 21.94 -2.85 -10.46
C LEU A 505 22.63 -2.79 -9.09
N SER A 506 22.55 -3.87 -8.31
CA SER A 506 23.15 -3.94 -6.97
C SER A 506 24.65 -4.14 -6.97
N LYS A 507 25.26 -4.41 -8.14
CA LYS A 507 26.70 -4.54 -8.30
C LYS A 507 27.29 -3.28 -8.91
N GLU A 508 26.72 -2.81 -10.01
CA GLU A 508 27.28 -1.71 -10.82
C GLU A 508 26.79 -0.32 -10.37
N TYR A 509 25.63 -0.24 -9.69
CA TYR A 509 24.97 1.04 -9.35
C TYR A 509 24.53 1.14 -7.89
N THR A 510 25.18 0.42 -6.97
CA THR A 510 24.82 0.36 -5.54
C THR A 510 24.61 1.73 -4.90
N GLY A 511 25.47 2.71 -5.21
CA GLY A 511 25.37 4.07 -4.68
C GLY A 511 24.10 4.84 -5.10
N LEU A 512 23.35 4.34 -6.09
CA LEU A 512 22.10 4.95 -6.56
C LEU A 512 20.85 4.16 -6.17
N VAL A 513 20.99 2.88 -5.81
CA VAL A 513 19.86 1.94 -5.67
C VAL A 513 19.82 1.20 -4.33
N SER A 514 20.72 1.52 -3.40
CA SER A 514 20.71 0.91 -2.07
C SER A 514 19.51 1.38 -1.24
N ALA A 515 19.08 0.57 -0.28
CA ALA A 515 18.03 0.95 0.68
C ALA A 515 18.42 2.20 1.48
N GLU A 516 19.71 2.32 1.85
CA GLU A 516 20.26 3.45 2.59
C GLU A 516 20.23 4.76 1.79
N ARG A 517 20.58 4.75 0.49
CA ARG A 517 20.40 5.92 -0.39
C ARG A 517 18.93 6.23 -0.66
N THR A 518 18.07 5.21 -0.55
CA THR A 518 16.64 5.34 -0.83
C THR A 518 15.87 6.00 0.32
N ARG A 519 16.29 5.71 1.54
CA ARG A 519 15.80 6.38 2.76
C ARG A 519 16.24 7.84 2.76
#